data_AF-A0A1I5VKZ2-F1
#
_entry.id   AF-A0A1I5VKZ2-F1
#
_cell.length_a   1.000
_cell.length_b   1.000
_cell.length_c   1.000
_cell.angle_alpha   90.00
_cell.angle_beta   90.00
_cell.angle_gamma   90.00
#
_symmetry.space_group_name_H-M   'P 1'
#
loop_
_entity.id
_entity.type
_entity.pdbx_description
1 polymer ?
#
loop_
_entity_poly.entity_id
_entity_poly.type
_entity_poly.pdbx_seq_one_letter_code
_entity_poly.pdbx_strand_id
1 'polypeptide(L)'
;MSGTESVAFDTPRRERRADNLAMWVFIGSEAMLFGAIFLIFLVAHIDLGPAFAAASKCLSLPLGTVNTAVLITSSFTMALAHMLALHRRWRATIQALAATSALGACFLVVKGIEYGKKAWRRCLAFRFAIPDRIRLMPNSSSTSISR
;
A
#
# COMPACT_ATOMS: atom_id res chain seq x y z
N MET A 1 -26.94 -31.99 22.83
CA MET A 1 -26.47 -32.04 21.43
C MET A 1 -26.62 -30.63 20.89
N SER A 2 -25.50 -29.91 20.75
CA SER A 2 -25.49 -28.45 20.55
C SER A 2 -25.82 -28.10 19.11
N GLY A 3 -26.99 -27.50 18.87
CA GLY A 3 -27.50 -27.11 17.54
C GLY A 3 -26.81 -25.89 16.92
N THR A 4 -25.48 -25.80 17.04
CA THR A 4 -24.67 -24.70 16.47
C THR A 4 -23.63 -25.16 15.47
N GLU A 5 -23.42 -26.47 15.29
CA GLU A 5 -22.59 -26.98 14.21
C GLU A 5 -23.39 -26.95 12.89
N SER A 6 -22.88 -26.23 11.91
CA SER A 6 -23.51 -26.16 10.59
C SER A 6 -23.43 -27.52 9.92
N VAL A 7 -24.59 -28.11 9.60
CA VAL A 7 -24.71 -29.39 8.86
C VAL A 7 -23.92 -29.36 7.53
N ALA A 8 -23.64 -28.17 6.99
CA ALA A 8 -22.83 -27.97 5.80
C ALA A 8 -21.35 -28.39 5.95
N PHE A 9 -20.77 -28.30 7.16
CA PHE A 9 -19.34 -28.56 7.44
C PHE A 9 -19.10 -29.76 8.37
N ASP A 10 -20.04 -30.70 8.40
CA ASP A 10 -20.03 -31.86 9.29
C ASP A 10 -18.89 -32.88 9.01
N THR A 11 -18.10 -32.68 7.95
CA THR A 11 -16.97 -33.56 7.61
C THR A 11 -15.67 -32.76 7.50
N PRO A 12 -14.58 -33.16 8.19
CA PRO A 12 -13.32 -32.42 8.20
C PRO A 12 -12.65 -32.30 6.82
N ARG A 13 -12.95 -33.20 5.88
CA ARG A 13 -12.49 -33.07 4.47
C ARG A 13 -13.20 -31.95 3.72
N ARG A 14 -14.46 -31.66 4.06
CA ARG A 14 -15.30 -30.68 3.37
C ARG A 14 -14.99 -29.28 3.86
N GLU A 15 -14.80 -29.12 5.18
CA GLU A 15 -14.29 -27.91 5.82
C GLU A 15 -12.96 -27.46 5.20
N ARG A 16 -11.94 -28.34 5.16
CA ARG A 16 -10.64 -28.02 4.53
C ARG A 16 -10.73 -27.61 3.06
N ARG A 17 -11.66 -28.19 2.29
CA ARG A 17 -11.87 -27.81 0.88
C ARG A 17 -12.49 -26.42 0.80
N ALA A 18 -13.44 -26.11 1.66
CA ALA A 18 -14.05 -24.79 1.74
C ALA A 18 -13.03 -23.72 2.16
N ASP A 19 -12.21 -24.00 3.17
CA ASP A 19 -11.14 -23.10 3.63
C ASP A 19 -10.12 -22.81 2.52
N ASN A 20 -9.67 -23.86 1.81
CA ASN A 20 -8.74 -23.70 0.71
C ASN A 20 -9.35 -22.86 -0.42
N LEU A 21 -10.61 -23.12 -0.79
CA LEU A 21 -11.31 -22.34 -1.81
C LEU A 21 -11.48 -20.88 -1.38
N ALA A 22 -11.85 -20.63 -0.13
CA ALA A 22 -11.99 -19.29 0.42
C ALA A 22 -10.65 -18.52 0.37
N MET A 23 -9.54 -19.17 0.72
CA MET A 23 -8.20 -18.58 0.63
C MET A 23 -7.83 -18.23 -0.83
N TRP A 24 -8.10 -19.11 -1.79
CA TRP A 24 -7.84 -18.84 -3.22
C TRP A 24 -8.66 -17.66 -3.75
N VAL A 25 -9.95 -17.59 -3.40
CA VAL A 25 -10.82 -16.47 -3.79
C VAL A 25 -10.34 -15.17 -3.17
N PHE A 26 -9.98 -15.19 -1.89
CA PHE A 26 -9.43 -14.03 -1.20
C PHE A 26 -8.16 -13.50 -1.87
N ILE A 27 -7.17 -14.38 -2.12
CA ILE A 27 -5.93 -14.02 -2.82
C ILE A 27 -6.23 -13.47 -4.23
N GLY A 28 -7.15 -14.10 -4.95
CA GLY A 28 -7.59 -13.63 -6.28
C GLY A 28 -8.18 -12.22 -6.23
N SER A 29 -9.01 -11.93 -5.23
CA SER A 29 -9.63 -10.61 -5.07
C SER A 29 -8.61 -9.50 -4.76
N GLU A 30 -7.63 -9.76 -3.88
CA GLU A 30 -6.54 -8.85 -3.59
C GLU A 30 -5.64 -8.62 -4.81
N ALA A 31 -5.36 -9.67 -5.59
CA ALA A 31 -4.61 -9.54 -6.84
C ALA A 31 -5.34 -8.66 -7.87
N MET A 32 -6.67 -8.76 -7.97
CA MET A 32 -7.47 -7.89 -8.84
C MET A 32 -7.48 -6.43 -8.33
N LEU A 33 -7.56 -6.22 -7.02
CA LEU A 33 -7.47 -4.89 -6.41
C LEU A 33 -6.14 -4.20 -6.75
N PHE A 34 -5.01 -4.87 -6.51
CA PHE A 34 -3.70 -4.34 -6.88
C PHE A 34 -3.56 -4.18 -8.40
N GLY A 35 -4.08 -5.12 -9.19
CA GLY A 35 -4.11 -5.03 -10.65
C GLY A 35 -4.83 -3.79 -11.16
N ALA A 36 -5.97 -3.43 -10.58
CA ALA A 36 -6.71 -2.21 -10.91
C ALA A 36 -5.90 -0.95 -10.56
N ILE A 37 -5.24 -0.92 -9.39
CA ILE A 37 -4.37 0.19 -8.98
C ILE A 37 -3.19 0.34 -9.96
N PHE A 38 -2.55 -0.76 -10.37
CA PHE A 38 -1.47 -0.74 -11.36
C PHE A 38 -1.94 -0.26 -12.73
N LEU A 39 -3.14 -0.66 -13.16
CA LEU A 39 -3.72 -0.21 -14.42
C LEU A 39 -3.96 1.30 -14.41
N ILE A 40 -4.55 1.83 -13.33
CA ILE A 40 -4.74 3.28 -13.13
C ILE A 40 -3.40 4.00 -13.18
N PHE A 41 -2.38 3.48 -12.49
CA PHE A 41 -1.03 4.02 -12.51
C PHE A 41 -0.43 4.03 -13.92
N LEU A 42 -0.59 2.95 -14.69
CA LEU A 42 -0.06 2.83 -16.04
C LEU A 42 -0.72 3.83 -16.99
N VAL A 43 -2.04 3.96 -16.95
CA VAL A 43 -2.79 4.94 -17.76
C VAL A 43 -2.33 6.36 -17.41
N ALA A 44 -2.28 6.70 -16.11
CA ALA A 44 -1.81 8.00 -15.65
C ALA A 44 -0.34 8.26 -16.06
N HIS A 45 0.51 7.24 -16.12
CA HIS A 45 1.89 7.36 -16.55
C HIS A 45 2.02 7.71 -18.03
N ILE A 46 1.19 7.11 -18.89
CA ILE A 46 1.18 7.36 -20.33
C ILE A 46 0.70 8.80 -20.62
N ASP A 47 -0.33 9.27 -19.92
CA ASP A 47 -0.94 10.59 -20.16
C ASP A 47 -0.13 11.77 -19.58
N LEU A 48 0.62 11.58 -18.48
CA LEU A 48 1.34 12.64 -17.75
C LEU A 48 2.88 12.60 -17.91
N GLY A 49 3.38 12.17 -19.07
CA GLY A 49 4.81 12.08 -19.39
C GLY A 49 5.74 13.19 -18.82
N PRO A 50 5.43 14.50 -18.98
CA PRO A 50 6.29 15.57 -18.47
C PRO A 50 6.17 15.81 -16.94
N ALA A 51 5.03 15.50 -16.30
CA ALA A 51 4.86 15.64 -14.86
C ALA A 51 5.49 14.48 -14.08
N PHE A 52 5.59 13.30 -14.69
CA PHE A 52 6.23 12.12 -14.09
C PHE A 52 7.76 12.29 -13.91
N ALA A 53 8.42 13.00 -14.84
CA ALA A 53 9.84 13.32 -14.75
C ALA A 53 10.18 14.23 -13.55
N ALA A 54 9.26 15.11 -13.13
CA ALA A 54 9.41 15.94 -11.94
C ALA A 54 9.14 15.15 -10.64
N ALA A 55 8.21 14.18 -10.67
CA ALA A 55 7.88 13.33 -9.52
C ALA A 55 9.01 12.33 -9.16
N SER A 56 9.72 11.78 -10.16
CA SER A 56 10.85 10.86 -9.94
C SER A 56 11.99 11.46 -9.13
N LYS A 57 12.21 12.79 -9.19
CA LYS A 57 13.24 13.49 -8.39
C LYS A 57 12.89 13.59 -6.91
N CYS A 58 11.63 13.37 -6.54
CA CYS A 58 11.16 13.38 -5.15
C CYS A 58 11.16 11.99 -4.48
N LEU A 59 11.47 10.93 -5.24
CA LEU A 59 11.45 9.56 -4.75
C LEU A 59 12.76 9.24 -4.02
N SER A 60 12.68 9.07 -2.71
CA SER A 60 13.82 8.65 -1.91
C SER A 60 14.05 7.14 -2.05
N LEU A 61 14.90 6.74 -3.00
CA LEU A 61 15.32 5.34 -3.25
C LEU A 61 15.76 4.54 -2.00
N PRO A 62 16.57 5.06 -1.05
CA PRO A 62 17.04 4.26 0.09
C PRO A 62 15.89 3.85 1.02
N LEU A 63 14.79 4.60 0.99
CA LEU A 63 13.61 4.36 1.79
C LEU A 63 12.67 3.33 1.17
N GLY A 64 12.81 3.05 -0.14
CA GLY A 64 12.13 1.93 -0.80
C GLY A 64 12.90 0.62 -0.65
N THR A 65 14.23 0.65 -0.69
CA THR A 65 15.06 -0.57 -0.60
C THR A 65 15.06 -1.20 0.79
N VAL A 66 15.18 -0.39 1.85
CA VAL A 66 15.05 -0.87 3.24
C VAL A 66 13.67 -1.51 3.44
N ASN A 67 12.65 -0.93 2.82
CA ASN A 67 11.30 -1.43 2.93
C ASN A 67 11.12 -2.81 2.31
N THR A 68 11.62 -2.99 1.10
CA THR A 68 11.60 -4.28 0.41
C THR A 68 12.40 -5.32 1.18
N ALA A 69 13.56 -4.94 1.74
CA ALA A 69 14.34 -5.84 2.60
C ALA A 69 13.54 -6.31 3.82
N VAL A 70 12.88 -5.39 4.54
CA VAL A 70 12.03 -5.73 5.69
C VAL A 70 10.87 -6.65 5.29
N LEU A 71 10.22 -6.41 4.14
CA LEU A 71 9.12 -7.25 3.65
C LEU A 71 9.60 -8.65 3.27
N ILE A 72 10.76 -8.78 2.62
CA ILE A 72 11.37 -10.08 2.31
C ILE A 72 11.74 -10.82 3.60
N THR A 73 12.36 -10.14 4.57
CA THR A 73 12.67 -10.73 5.87
C THR A 73 11.40 -11.16 6.62
N SER A 74 10.33 -10.36 6.55
CA SER A 74 9.02 -10.69 7.12
C SER A 74 8.44 -11.98 6.51
N SER A 75 8.47 -12.12 5.18
CA SER A 75 8.04 -13.34 4.49
C SER A 75 8.88 -14.57 4.91
N PHE A 76 10.20 -14.39 5.04
CA PHE A 76 11.10 -15.43 5.52
C PHE A 76 10.77 -15.88 6.95
N THR A 77 10.48 -14.95 7.86
CA THR A 77 10.08 -15.28 9.24
C THR A 77 8.75 -16.05 9.31
N MET A 78 7.81 -15.77 8.40
CA MET A 78 6.55 -16.51 8.29
C MET A 78 6.78 -17.95 7.79
N ALA A 79 7.64 -18.14 6.78
CA ALA A 79 8.03 -19.47 6.32
C ALA A 79 8.74 -20.27 7.41
N LEU A 80 9.60 -19.62 8.19
CA LEU A 80 10.26 -20.21 9.36
C LEU A 80 9.23 -20.61 10.42
N ALA A 81 8.27 -19.75 10.75
CA ALA A 81 7.20 -20.05 11.70
C ALA A 81 6.38 -21.28 11.28
N HIS A 82 6.09 -21.42 9.99
CA HIS A 82 5.43 -22.61 9.43
C HIS A 82 6.27 -23.87 9.64
N MET A 83 7.59 -23.81 9.40
CA MET A 83 8.50 -24.93 9.66
C MET A 83 8.52 -25.32 11.15
N LEU A 84 8.55 -24.34 12.07
CA LEU A 84 8.48 -24.63 13.50
C LEU A 84 7.13 -25.20 13.94
N ALA A 85 6.04 -24.82 13.28
CA ALA A 85 4.71 -25.38 13.52
C ALA A 85 4.65 -26.86 13.12
N LEU A 86 5.29 -27.24 12.01
CA LEU A 86 5.42 -28.65 11.59
C LEU A 86 6.17 -29.49 12.65
N HIS A 87 7.17 -28.91 13.31
CA HIS A 87 7.90 -29.54 14.42
C HIS A 87 7.21 -29.41 15.78
N ARG A 88 5.93 -29.00 15.84
CA ARG A 88 5.14 -28.82 17.07
C ARG A 88 5.76 -27.87 18.11
N ARG A 89 6.63 -26.94 17.69
CA ARG A 89 7.27 -25.96 18.59
C ARG A 89 6.42 -24.69 18.73
N TRP A 90 5.22 -24.84 19.28
CA TRP A 90 4.17 -23.80 19.34
C TRP A 90 4.64 -22.45 19.94
N ARG A 91 5.42 -22.48 21.03
CA ARG A 91 5.95 -21.25 21.64
C ARG A 91 6.84 -20.45 20.68
N ALA A 92 7.68 -21.15 19.91
CA ALA A 92 8.60 -20.53 18.97
C ALA A 92 7.88 -20.08 17.68
N THR A 93 6.82 -20.78 17.26
CA THR A 93 5.92 -20.31 16.20
C THR A 93 5.23 -19.00 16.56
N ILE A 94 4.69 -18.89 17.79
CA ILE A 94 4.01 -17.66 18.25
C ILE A 94 5.01 -16.51 18.37
N GLN A 95 6.21 -16.76 18.90
CA GLN A 95 7.27 -15.75 18.97
C GLN A 95 7.71 -15.27 17.59
N ALA A 96 7.82 -16.18 16.61
CA ALA A 96 8.14 -15.82 15.24
C ALA A 96 7.04 -14.94 14.61
N LEU A 97 5.75 -15.32 14.74
CA LEU A 97 4.62 -14.51 14.24
C LEU A 97 4.55 -13.12 14.90
N ALA A 98 4.80 -13.05 16.21
CA ALA A 98 4.82 -11.79 16.96
C ALA A 98 5.96 -10.88 16.48
N ALA A 99 7.15 -11.45 16.24
CA ALA A 99 8.28 -10.71 15.69
C ALA A 99 7.99 -10.19 14.27
N THR A 100 7.42 -11.02 13.40
CA THR A 100 6.98 -10.62 12.05
C THR A 100 6.01 -9.44 12.11
N SER A 101 5.00 -9.52 12.98
CA SER A 101 3.98 -8.47 13.15
C SER A 101 4.59 -7.18 13.70
N ALA A 102 5.50 -7.27 14.67
CA ALA A 102 6.18 -6.11 15.26
C ALA A 102 7.11 -5.40 14.25
N LEU A 103 7.85 -6.16 13.43
CA LEU A 103 8.69 -5.58 12.37
C LEU A 103 7.83 -4.85 11.32
N GLY A 104 6.70 -5.45 10.90
CA GLY A 104 5.77 -4.82 9.97
C GLY A 104 5.11 -3.55 10.53
N ALA A 105 4.70 -3.56 11.80
CA ALA A 105 4.11 -2.39 12.46
C ALA A 105 5.12 -1.26 12.66
N CYS A 106 6.34 -1.57 13.12
CA CYS A 106 7.41 -0.60 13.30
C CYS A 106 7.73 0.12 11.97
N PHE A 107 7.83 -0.64 10.89
CA PHE A 107 7.96 -0.10 9.54
C PHE A 107 6.82 0.87 9.17
N LEU A 108 5.57 0.48 9.45
CA LEU A 108 4.40 1.27 9.04
C LEU A 108 4.36 2.60 9.81
N VAL A 109 4.77 2.58 11.08
CA VAL A 109 4.91 3.78 11.92
C VAL A 109 6.01 4.70 11.40
N VAL A 110 7.20 4.16 11.08
CA VAL A 110 8.30 4.96 10.51
C VAL A 110 7.87 5.62 9.20
N LYS A 111 7.17 4.88 8.33
CA LYS A 111 6.60 5.44 7.10
C LYS A 111 5.52 6.48 7.36
N GLY A 112 4.56 6.21 8.25
CA GLY A 112 3.51 7.17 8.59
C GLY A 112 4.08 8.50 9.07
N ILE A 113 5.08 8.45 9.96
CA ILE A 113 5.73 9.65 10.50
C ILE A 113 6.48 10.42 9.40
N GLU A 114 7.19 9.73 8.52
CA GLU A 114 7.97 10.37 7.47
C GLU A 114 7.08 11.00 6.39
N TYR A 115 6.01 10.31 5.96
CA TYR A 115 5.03 10.87 5.03
C TYR A 115 4.27 12.03 5.66
N GLY A 116 3.88 11.95 6.93
CA GLY A 116 3.25 13.07 7.65
C GLY A 116 4.14 14.32 7.74
N LYS A 117 5.45 14.13 8.05
CA LYS A 117 6.42 15.25 8.12
C LYS A 117 6.85 15.79 6.74
N LYS A 118 6.81 14.98 5.67
CA LYS A 118 7.14 15.41 4.28
C LYS A 118 5.93 15.99 3.54
N ALA A 119 4.71 15.52 3.81
CA ALA A 119 3.49 16.01 3.18
C ALA A 119 3.23 17.49 3.51
N TRP A 120 3.43 17.90 4.77
CA TRP A 120 3.22 19.28 5.19
C TRP A 120 4.18 20.28 4.50
N ARG A 121 5.46 19.89 4.30
CA ARG A 121 6.48 20.79 3.71
C ARG A 121 6.41 20.89 2.18
N ARG A 122 5.98 19.85 1.46
CA ARG A 122 5.92 19.85 -0.02
C ARG A 122 4.58 20.29 -0.60
N CYS A 123 3.46 20.10 0.13
CA CYS A 123 2.16 20.59 -0.33
C CYS A 123 2.13 22.13 -0.43
N LEU A 124 2.88 22.81 0.44
CA LEU A 124 3.14 24.26 0.36
C LEU A 124 3.99 24.66 -0.85
N ALA A 125 4.96 23.84 -1.26
CA ALA A 125 5.81 24.12 -2.43
C ALA A 125 5.08 23.89 -3.78
N PHE A 126 4.21 22.88 -3.87
CA PHE A 126 3.39 22.64 -5.07
C PHE A 126 2.30 23.72 -5.27
N ARG A 127 1.72 24.24 -4.19
CA ARG A 127 0.79 25.39 -4.23
C ARG A 127 1.45 26.67 -4.77
N PHE A 128 2.76 26.83 -4.58
CA PHE A 128 3.55 28.00 -5.03
C PHE A 128 4.27 27.80 -6.37
N ALA A 129 4.28 26.60 -6.95
CA ALA A 129 4.90 26.30 -8.24
C ALA A 129 3.90 26.39 -9.42
N ILE A 130 2.75 27.04 -9.21
CA ILE A 130 1.84 27.44 -10.30
C ILE A 130 2.49 28.63 -11.01
N PRO A 131 2.77 28.58 -12.31
CA PRO A 131 3.35 29.71 -13.02
C PRO A 131 2.38 30.90 -12.96
N ASP A 132 2.87 32.09 -12.61
CA ASP A 132 2.11 33.35 -12.53
C ASP A 132 1.45 33.79 -13.86
N ARG A 133 1.56 32.99 -14.93
CA ARG A 133 1.01 33.23 -16.27
C ARG A 133 -0.52 33.27 -16.34
N ILE A 134 -1.25 32.84 -15.31
CA ILE A 134 -2.73 32.90 -15.28
C ILE A 134 -3.22 34.02 -14.34
N ARG A 135 -2.34 34.63 -13.53
CA ARG A 135 -2.70 35.74 -12.64
C ARG A 135 -2.55 37.13 -13.30
N LEU A 136 -2.06 37.17 -14.53
CA LEU A 136 -1.83 38.38 -15.34
C LEU A 136 -2.54 38.29 -16.70
N MET A 137 -3.82 37.93 -16.72
CA MET A 137 -4.68 38.42 -17.80
C MET A 137 -5.13 39.83 -17.38
N PRO A 138 -4.58 40.91 -17.98
CA PRO A 138 -5.17 42.22 -17.79
C PRO A 138 -6.62 42.13 -18.22
N ASN A 139 -7.52 42.36 -17.26
CA ASN A 139 -8.93 42.56 -17.52
C ASN A 139 -9.06 43.83 -18.37
N SER A 140 -9.10 43.71 -19.70
CA SER A 140 -9.26 44.83 -20.63
C SER A 140 -10.74 45.22 -20.79
N SER A 141 -11.51 45.21 -19.70
CA SER A 141 -12.90 45.67 -19.69
C SER A 141 -13.10 46.80 -18.68
N SER A 142 -12.37 47.89 -18.84
CA SER A 142 -12.76 49.17 -18.24
C SER A 142 -12.06 50.36 -18.91
N THR A 143 -12.85 51.10 -19.70
CA THR A 143 -12.87 52.57 -19.80
C THR A 143 -11.67 53.32 -20.41
N SER A 144 -11.88 53.97 -21.56
CA SER A 144 -12.08 55.44 -21.62
C SER A 144 -12.38 55.93 -23.04
N ILE A 145 -13.67 56.15 -23.30
CA ILE A 145 -14.15 57.26 -24.14
C ILE A 145 -13.79 58.55 -23.40
N SER A 146 -12.95 59.42 -23.95
CA SER A 146 -13.10 60.88 -23.85
C SER A 146 -12.02 61.64 -24.62
N ARG A 147 -12.50 62.40 -25.62
CA ARG A 147 -11.95 63.62 -26.25
C ARG A 147 -10.63 63.53 -27.01
#